data_AF-A0A9W9I669-F1
#
_entry.id   AF-A0A9W9I669-F1
#
_cell.length_a   1.000
_cell.length_b   1.000
_cell.length_c   1.000
_cell.angle_alpha   90.00
_cell.angle_beta   90.00
_cell.angle_gamma   90.00
#
_symmetry.space_group_name_H-M   'P 1'
#
loop_
_entity.id
_entity.type
_entity.pdbx_description
1 polymer ?
#
loop_
_entity_poly.entity_id
_entity_poly.type
_entity_poly.pdbx_seq_one_letter_code
_entity_poly.pdbx_strand_id
1 'polypeptide(L)'
;MGEQCPLLEDLAITINRTQGGFEELESYAALGSLQNLKYLDLVYEVTPTGLLHGPREAITSSARNFSFKNNELPGISSFDEFENQIFKAASRHVRLRNGHVQRLIVDSVIDEKLACAVFKAISDAKLPGSPLFKDLTVTACGASCGYDTERIVDTFTSSWRVMRDPHSHSRENLIAEEIQPHRDLGGRYCHLPPWVEPIFYRLFPAGKPKAPPRKESKKLATKREEEKSQTVPMWRRYLHGFRLASDTDH
;
A
#
# COMPACT_ATOMS: atom_id res chain seq x y z
N MET A 1 -4.75 9.79 25.76
CA MET A 1 -3.47 9.24 25.27
C MET A 1 -2.32 10.25 25.35
N GLY A 2 -2.53 11.55 25.10
CA GLY A 2 -1.45 12.56 25.10
C GLY A 2 -0.66 12.76 26.40
N GLU A 3 -1.20 12.41 27.57
CA GLU A 3 -0.50 12.52 28.87
C GLU A 3 0.45 11.36 29.18
N GLN A 4 0.44 10.30 28.36
CA GLN A 4 1.07 9.03 28.73
C GLN A 4 2.52 8.87 28.24
N CYS A 5 3.03 9.75 27.37
CA CYS A 5 4.38 9.65 26.82
C CYS A 5 5.02 11.03 26.54
N PRO A 6 5.33 11.85 27.58
CA PRO A 6 5.78 13.23 27.40
C PRO A 6 7.18 13.36 26.78
N LEU A 7 7.92 12.28 26.56
CA LEU A 7 9.26 12.31 25.96
C LEU A 7 9.33 11.64 24.59
N LEU A 8 8.20 11.14 24.08
CA LEU A 8 8.19 10.40 22.82
C LEU A 8 8.29 11.37 21.63
N GLU A 9 9.45 11.38 20.99
CA GLU A 9 9.71 12.20 19.79
C GLU A 9 9.70 11.40 18.49
N ASP A 10 9.97 10.10 18.57
CA ASP A 10 10.10 9.18 17.44
C ASP A 10 9.28 7.92 17.73
N LEU A 11 8.50 7.48 16.76
CA LEU A 11 7.62 6.32 16.88
C LEU A 11 7.60 5.55 15.56
N ALA A 12 7.74 4.23 15.65
CA ALA A 12 7.38 3.32 14.58
C ALA A 12 6.10 2.57 14.97
N ILE A 13 5.08 2.59 14.11
CA ILE A 13 3.79 1.96 14.40
C ILE A 13 3.17 1.35 13.15
N THR A 14 2.42 0.27 13.35
CA THR A 14 1.61 -0.36 12.31
C THR A 14 0.13 -0.05 12.53
N ILE A 15 -0.56 0.38 11.49
CA ILE A 15 -2.02 0.57 11.50
C ILE A 15 -2.66 -0.17 10.33
N ASN A 16 -3.91 -0.61 10.48
CA ASN A 16 -4.64 -1.25 9.38
C ASN A 16 -5.04 -0.20 8.33
N ARG A 17 -4.77 -0.48 7.06
CA ARG A 17 -5.26 0.36 5.96
C ARG A 17 -6.74 0.09 5.73
N THR A 18 -7.57 1.11 5.85
CA THR A 18 -9.02 1.02 5.65
C THR A 18 -9.54 1.95 4.55
N GLN A 19 -8.64 2.64 3.84
CA GLN A 19 -8.96 3.65 2.82
C GLN A 19 -9.65 4.88 3.40
N GLY A 20 -9.24 5.32 4.60
CA GLY A 20 -9.83 6.47 5.28
C GLY A 20 -11.08 6.12 6.09
N GLY A 21 -11.20 4.86 6.51
CA GLY A 21 -12.20 4.45 7.48
C GLY A 21 -12.00 5.14 8.82
N PHE A 22 -13.06 5.14 9.63
CA PHE A 22 -13.09 5.85 10.92
C PHE A 22 -11.92 5.47 11.84
N GLU A 23 -11.61 4.18 11.99
CA GLU A 23 -10.52 3.70 12.86
C GLU A 23 -9.12 4.19 12.41
N GLU A 24 -8.91 4.28 11.10
CA GLU A 24 -7.66 4.78 10.53
C GLU A 24 -7.50 6.29 10.78
N LEU A 25 -8.59 7.06 10.61
CA LEU A 25 -8.59 8.49 10.91
C LEU A 25 -8.42 8.78 12.40
N GLU A 26 -9.07 8.00 13.26
CA GLU A 26 -8.86 8.09 14.71
C GLU A 26 -7.42 7.78 15.09
N SER A 27 -6.76 6.85 14.40
CA SER A 27 -5.34 6.56 14.61
C SER A 27 -4.47 7.78 14.30
N TYR A 28 -4.74 8.52 13.22
CA TYR A 28 -4.02 9.77 12.92
C TYR A 28 -4.25 10.85 13.95
N ALA A 29 -5.50 11.03 14.39
CA ALA A 29 -5.83 11.98 15.43
C ALA A 29 -5.13 11.64 16.75
N ALA A 30 -5.10 10.35 17.11
CA ALA A 30 -4.39 9.86 18.29
C ALA A 30 -2.88 10.11 18.19
N LEU A 31 -2.27 9.86 17.03
CA LEU A 31 -0.85 10.14 16.78
C LEU A 31 -0.54 11.64 16.87
N GLY A 32 -1.40 12.50 16.32
CA GLY A 32 -1.28 13.96 16.45
C GLY A 32 -1.42 14.45 17.89
N SER A 33 -2.20 13.75 18.73
CA SER A 33 -2.35 14.09 20.15
C SER A 33 -1.08 13.83 20.99
N LEU A 34 -0.08 13.12 20.45
CA LEU A 34 1.20 12.90 21.11
C LEU A 34 2.02 14.18 21.09
N GLN A 35 2.16 14.80 22.26
CA GLN A 35 2.73 16.14 22.44
C GLN A 35 4.07 16.30 21.69
N ASN A 36 5.05 15.45 22.00
CA ASN A 36 6.42 15.65 21.52
C ASN A 36 6.79 14.88 20.24
N LEU A 37 5.85 14.17 19.62
CA LEU A 37 6.12 13.39 18.42
C LEU A 37 6.55 14.28 17.25
N LYS A 38 7.73 14.03 16.68
CA LYS A 38 8.31 14.78 15.55
C LYS A 38 8.56 13.88 14.34
N TYR A 39 8.88 12.61 14.57
CA TYR A 39 9.25 11.64 13.55
C TYR A 39 8.33 10.43 13.67
N LEU A 40 7.82 9.94 12.55
CA LEU A 40 6.95 8.76 12.51
C LEU A 40 7.35 7.85 11.36
N ASP A 41 7.55 6.58 11.66
CA ASP A 41 7.56 5.50 10.68
C ASP A 41 6.21 4.76 10.75
N LEU A 42 5.36 4.99 9.77
CA LEU A 42 4.03 4.42 9.66
C LEU A 42 4.04 3.25 8.69
N VAL A 43 3.68 2.08 9.19
CA VAL A 43 3.50 0.89 8.37
C VAL A 43 2.02 0.59 8.23
N TYR A 44 1.50 0.58 7.01
CA TYR A 44 0.16 0.09 6.74
C TYR A 44 0.15 -1.44 6.69
N GLU A 45 -0.63 -2.07 7.55
CA GLU A 45 -1.03 -3.47 7.38
C GLU A 45 -2.18 -3.54 6.38
N VAL A 46 -1.95 -4.21 5.26
CA VAL A 46 -2.89 -4.29 4.12
C VAL A 46 -3.58 -5.66 4.01
N THR A 47 -3.24 -6.60 4.92
CA THR A 47 -3.89 -7.91 4.93
C THR A 47 -5.36 -7.78 5.32
N PRO A 48 -6.28 -8.43 4.59
CA PRO A 48 -7.70 -8.44 4.94
C PRO A 48 -7.93 -8.84 6.40
N THR A 49 -8.67 -8.01 7.16
CA THR A 49 -8.91 -8.17 8.60
C THR A 49 -9.50 -9.53 8.98
N GLY A 50 -10.25 -10.16 8.07
CA GLY A 50 -10.79 -11.52 8.25
C GLY A 50 -9.74 -12.65 8.29
N LEU A 51 -8.49 -12.37 7.89
CA LEU A 51 -7.35 -13.30 7.98
C LEU A 51 -6.54 -13.12 9.26
N LEU A 52 -6.66 -11.97 9.91
CA LEU A 52 -5.92 -11.61 11.12
C LEU A 52 -6.65 -12.02 12.42
N HIS A 53 -7.87 -12.55 12.33
CA HIS A 53 -8.66 -13.05 13.46
C HIS A 53 -8.17 -14.42 13.97
N GLY A 54 -6.89 -14.50 14.30
CA GLY A 54 -6.34 -15.43 15.30
C GLY A 54 -6.15 -14.69 16.63
N PRO A 55 -6.10 -15.39 17.78
CA PRO A 55 -5.85 -14.74 19.06
C PRO A 55 -4.58 -13.88 19.01
N ARG A 56 -4.70 -12.65 19.54
CA ARG A 56 -3.76 -11.51 19.52
C ARG A 56 -2.33 -11.82 20.01
N GLU A 57 -2.11 -13.01 20.56
CA GLU A 57 -0.84 -13.51 21.10
C GLU A 57 0.08 -14.14 20.02
N ALA A 58 -0.42 -14.32 18.78
CA ALA A 58 0.32 -14.99 17.71
C ALA A 58 1.15 -14.07 16.78
N ILE A 59 1.18 -12.76 17.03
CA ILE A 59 1.87 -11.77 16.16
C ILE A 59 3.40 -11.77 16.38
N THR A 60 3.94 -12.70 17.18
CA THR A 60 5.39 -12.94 17.28
C THR A 60 5.82 -14.04 16.31
N SER A 61 6.35 -13.65 15.14
CA SER A 61 7.22 -14.43 14.21
C SER A 61 6.89 -15.90 13.88
N SER A 62 5.75 -16.43 14.33
CA SER A 62 5.37 -17.84 14.36
C SER A 62 4.02 -18.10 13.70
N ALA A 63 3.41 -17.06 13.11
CA ALA A 63 2.21 -17.13 12.27
C ALA A 63 2.37 -17.98 10.98
N ARG A 64 3.48 -18.70 10.81
CA ARG A 64 3.66 -19.68 9.73
C ARG A 64 2.74 -20.92 9.86
N ASN A 65 2.09 -21.12 11.00
CA ASN A 65 1.38 -22.38 11.31
C ASN A 65 -0.12 -22.25 11.63
N PHE A 66 -0.78 -21.12 11.33
CA PHE A 66 -2.25 -21.09 11.43
C PHE A 66 -2.87 -21.85 10.25
N SER A 67 -3.02 -23.15 10.45
CA SER A 67 -3.85 -24.03 9.63
C SER A 67 -5.32 -23.67 9.86
N PHE A 68 -5.79 -22.62 9.20
CA PHE A 68 -7.22 -22.51 8.94
C PHE A 68 -7.63 -23.83 8.24
N LYS A 69 -8.68 -24.50 8.72
CA LYS A 69 -9.13 -25.81 8.19
C LYS A 69 -10.26 -25.70 7.17
N ASN A 70 -10.74 -24.49 6.83
CA ASN A 70 -11.85 -24.20 5.90
C ASN A 70 -11.67 -22.78 5.28
N ASN A 71 -10.73 -22.61 4.36
CA ASN A 71 -10.00 -21.34 4.16
C ASN A 71 -10.55 -20.46 3.04
N GLU A 72 -11.84 -20.20 3.04
CA GLU A 72 -12.44 -19.25 2.11
C GLU A 72 -12.93 -18.05 2.90
N LEU A 73 -12.34 -16.89 2.63
CA LEU A 73 -12.92 -15.66 3.14
C LEU A 73 -14.30 -15.50 2.51
N PRO A 74 -15.35 -15.22 3.30
CA PRO A 74 -16.66 -14.92 2.75
C PRO A 74 -16.52 -13.74 1.78
N GLY A 75 -17.30 -13.78 0.69
CA GLY A 75 -17.45 -12.59 -0.15
C GLY A 75 -18.00 -11.46 0.71
N ILE A 76 -17.48 -10.26 0.53
CA ILE A 76 -18.08 -9.08 1.13
C ILE A 76 -19.36 -8.79 0.32
N SER A 77 -20.46 -8.41 0.98
CA SER A 77 -21.76 -8.21 0.31
C SER A 77 -21.73 -7.18 -0.83
N SER A 78 -20.68 -6.37 -0.91
CA SER A 78 -20.45 -5.39 -1.96
C SER A 78 -19.76 -5.96 -3.22
N PHE A 79 -19.26 -7.20 -3.18
CA PHE A 79 -18.52 -7.77 -4.30
C PHE A 79 -19.43 -8.14 -5.47
N ASP A 80 -19.00 -7.80 -6.68
CA ASP A 80 -19.66 -8.24 -7.91
C ASP A 80 -19.34 -9.70 -8.28
N GLU A 81 -19.89 -10.18 -9.41
CA GLU A 81 -19.70 -11.56 -9.87
C GLU A 81 -18.22 -11.92 -10.07
N PHE A 82 -17.42 -11.02 -10.64
CA PHE A 82 -15.99 -11.25 -10.85
C PHE A 82 -15.21 -11.20 -9.55
N GLU A 83 -15.55 -10.24 -8.68
CA GLU A 83 -14.91 -10.05 -7.38
C GLU A 83 -15.16 -11.23 -6.45
N ASN A 84 -16.31 -11.89 -6.60
CA ASN A 84 -16.65 -13.11 -5.89
C ASN A 84 -15.96 -14.37 -6.43
N GLN A 85 -15.33 -14.34 -7.61
CA GLN A 85 -14.63 -15.54 -8.11
C GLN A 85 -13.41 -15.85 -7.26
N ILE A 86 -13.19 -17.14 -7.00
CA ILE A 86 -12.00 -17.63 -6.29
C ILE A 86 -10.77 -17.23 -7.10
N PHE A 87 -9.82 -16.61 -6.42
CA PHE A 87 -8.54 -16.22 -6.97
C PHE A 87 -7.68 -17.46 -7.23
N LYS A 88 -7.32 -17.67 -8.49
CA LYS A 88 -6.57 -18.85 -8.94
C LYS A 88 -5.07 -18.61 -8.86
N ALA A 89 -4.53 -18.40 -7.66
CA ALA A 89 -3.10 -18.37 -7.41
C ALA A 89 -2.55 -19.76 -7.02
N ALA A 90 -1.23 -19.90 -6.98
CA ALA A 90 -0.57 -21.17 -6.69
C ALA A 90 -0.59 -21.55 -5.20
N SER A 91 -0.92 -20.60 -4.31
CA SER A 91 -0.96 -20.81 -2.87
C SER A 91 -2.11 -21.74 -2.43
N ARG A 92 -1.76 -22.72 -1.59
CA ARG A 92 -2.67 -23.75 -1.06
C ARG A 92 -3.28 -23.38 0.30
N HIS A 93 -2.87 -22.27 0.91
CA HIS A 93 -3.15 -22.00 2.32
C HIS A 93 -4.34 -21.08 2.56
N VAL A 94 -4.67 -20.15 1.67
CA VAL A 94 -5.83 -19.27 1.81
C VAL A 94 -6.48 -19.10 0.45
N ARG A 95 -7.79 -19.40 0.33
CA ARG A 95 -8.57 -19.13 -0.88
C ARG A 95 -9.08 -17.70 -0.81
N LEU A 96 -8.30 -16.81 -1.42
CA LEU A 96 -8.74 -15.45 -1.70
C LEU A 96 -9.77 -15.45 -2.84
N ARG A 97 -10.48 -14.33 -2.95
CA ARG A 97 -11.33 -14.02 -4.09
C ARG A 97 -10.71 -12.85 -4.84
N ASN A 98 -11.09 -12.62 -6.09
CA ASN A 98 -10.55 -11.50 -6.86
C ASN A 98 -10.75 -10.15 -6.15
N GLY A 99 -11.89 -9.94 -5.49
CA GLY A 99 -12.16 -8.72 -4.72
C GLY A 99 -11.17 -8.51 -3.55
N HIS A 100 -10.77 -9.59 -2.87
CA HIS A 100 -9.73 -9.51 -1.83
C HIS A 100 -8.38 -9.08 -2.40
N VAL A 101 -8.02 -9.59 -3.58
CA VAL A 101 -6.76 -9.23 -4.25
C VAL A 101 -6.81 -7.81 -4.79
N GLN A 102 -7.95 -7.35 -5.32
CA GLN A 102 -8.12 -5.94 -5.70
C GLN A 102 -7.90 -5.03 -4.51
N ARG A 103 -8.54 -5.35 -3.39
CA ARG A 103 -8.41 -4.56 -2.17
C ARG A 103 -6.96 -4.51 -1.71
N LEU A 104 -6.27 -5.67 -1.71
CA LEU A 104 -4.85 -5.77 -1.39
C LEU A 104 -3.99 -4.89 -2.30
N ILE A 105 -4.23 -4.90 -3.62
CA ILE A 105 -3.51 -4.05 -4.58
C ILE A 105 -3.74 -2.57 -4.23
N VAL A 106 -5.00 -2.15 -4.06
CA VAL A 106 -5.31 -0.74 -3.78
C VAL A 106 -4.72 -0.29 -2.44
N ASP A 107 -4.82 -1.12 -1.41
CA ASP A 107 -4.31 -0.80 -0.07
C ASP A 107 -2.77 -0.78 -0.02
N SER A 108 -2.10 -1.53 -0.91
CA SER A 108 -0.63 -1.52 -1.03
C SER A 108 -0.10 -0.27 -1.73
N VAL A 109 -0.90 0.40 -2.56
CA VAL A 109 -0.44 1.56 -3.33
C VAL A 109 -0.48 2.81 -2.44
N ILE A 110 0.71 3.38 -2.23
CA ILE A 110 0.87 4.67 -1.57
C ILE A 110 1.43 5.63 -2.61
N ASP A 111 0.78 6.78 -2.76
CA ASP A 111 1.24 7.87 -3.62
C ASP A 111 1.60 9.12 -2.79
N GLU A 112 2.18 10.11 -3.46
CA GLU A 112 2.57 11.40 -2.87
C GLU A 112 1.39 12.07 -2.15
N LYS A 113 0.21 12.03 -2.77
CA LYS A 113 -0.99 12.70 -2.26
C LYS A 113 -1.47 12.07 -0.96
N LEU A 114 -1.54 10.73 -0.92
CA LEU A 114 -1.90 10.00 0.28
C LEU A 114 -0.88 10.25 1.39
N ALA A 115 0.42 10.15 1.10
CA ALA A 115 1.46 10.38 2.09
C ALA A 115 1.40 11.83 2.65
N CYS A 116 1.22 12.83 1.80
CA CYS A 116 1.02 14.22 2.21
C CYS A 116 -0.27 14.41 3.01
N ALA A 117 -1.37 13.74 2.64
CA ALA A 117 -2.64 13.83 3.35
C ALA A 117 -2.53 13.23 4.77
N VAL A 118 -1.85 12.10 4.92
CA VAL A 118 -1.57 11.49 6.23
C VAL A 118 -0.69 12.42 7.07
N PHE A 119 0.37 12.99 6.49
CA PHE A 119 1.22 13.96 7.18
C PHE A 119 0.40 15.14 7.71
N LYS A 120 -0.47 15.71 6.86
CA LYS A 120 -1.36 16.83 7.23
C LYS A 120 -2.34 16.43 8.32
N ALA A 121 -3.03 15.30 8.20
CA ALA A 121 -3.99 14.84 9.20
C ALA A 121 -3.35 14.71 10.60
N ILE A 122 -2.14 14.17 10.69
CA ILE A 122 -1.39 14.05 11.95
C ILE A 122 -0.91 15.42 12.44
N SER A 123 -0.41 16.27 11.53
CA SER A 123 0.05 17.62 11.83
C SER A 123 -1.08 18.50 12.37
N ASP A 124 -2.27 18.43 11.78
CA ASP A 124 -3.43 19.26 12.14
C ASP A 124 -4.04 18.84 13.47
N ALA A 125 -3.88 17.56 13.85
CA ALA A 125 -4.27 17.05 15.16
C ALA A 125 -3.28 17.41 16.29
N LYS A 126 -2.19 18.13 16.01
CA LYS A 126 -1.24 18.59 17.03
C LYS A 126 -1.89 19.59 17.99
N LEU A 127 -1.63 19.41 19.27
CA LEU A 127 -2.06 20.36 20.29
C LEU A 127 -1.32 21.71 20.16
N PRO A 128 -1.98 22.85 20.40
CA PRO A 128 -1.33 24.15 20.42
C PRO A 128 -0.12 24.19 21.36
N GLY A 129 0.99 24.75 20.89
CA GLY A 129 2.24 24.83 21.65
C GLY A 129 3.10 23.57 21.62
N SER A 130 2.63 22.48 21.02
CA SER A 130 3.45 21.29 20.75
C SER A 130 4.51 21.57 19.68
N PRO A 131 5.66 20.87 19.70
CA PRO A 131 6.58 20.90 18.58
C PRO A 131 5.89 20.45 17.29
N LEU A 132 6.32 21.05 16.18
CA LEU A 132 5.82 20.68 14.86
C LEU A 132 6.22 19.25 14.53
N PHE A 133 5.28 18.50 13.95
CA PHE A 133 5.56 17.23 13.30
C PHE A 133 6.46 17.47 12.07
N LYS A 134 7.56 16.74 11.93
CA LYS A 134 8.66 17.07 11.00
C LYS A 134 8.81 16.10 9.85
N ASP A 135 8.68 14.81 10.11
CA ASP A 135 9.02 13.74 9.17
C ASP A 135 8.05 12.57 9.33
N LEU A 136 7.58 12.06 8.20
CA LEU A 136 6.77 10.88 8.09
C LEU A 136 7.39 9.97 7.04
N THR A 137 7.65 8.73 7.40
CA THR A 137 7.81 7.64 6.43
C THR A 137 6.53 6.82 6.42
N VAL A 138 5.99 6.53 5.24
CA VAL A 138 4.84 5.65 5.06
C VAL A 138 5.24 4.49 4.18
N THR A 139 5.01 3.28 4.68
CA THR A 139 5.21 2.02 3.96
C THR A 139 3.97 1.15 4.07
N ALA A 140 3.89 0.10 3.27
CA ALA A 140 2.87 -0.93 3.42
C ALA A 140 3.53 -2.30 3.60
N CYS A 141 2.91 -3.14 4.42
CA CYS A 141 3.27 -4.53 4.61
C CYS A 141 2.01 -5.40 4.58
N GLY A 142 2.19 -6.66 4.18
CA GLY A 142 1.15 -7.67 4.31
C GLY A 142 1.64 -8.78 5.22
N ALA A 143 0.88 -9.09 6.27
CA ALA A 143 1.03 -10.30 7.04
C ALA A 143 1.12 -11.57 6.16
N SER A 144 1.83 -12.58 6.69
CA SER A 144 2.29 -13.81 6.04
C SER A 144 1.18 -14.80 5.64
N CYS A 145 0.14 -14.36 4.95
CA CYS A 145 -0.97 -15.19 4.45
C CYS A 145 -0.59 -16.06 3.24
N GLY A 146 0.67 -16.01 2.82
CA GLY A 146 1.25 -16.86 1.78
C GLY A 146 2.20 -16.09 0.87
N TYR A 147 3.03 -16.84 0.13
CA TYR A 147 4.01 -16.29 -0.80
C TYR A 147 3.36 -15.39 -1.87
N ASP A 148 2.15 -15.73 -2.33
CA ASP A 148 1.46 -14.96 -3.38
C ASP A 148 0.95 -13.60 -2.87
N THR A 149 0.50 -13.50 -1.61
CA THR A 149 0.05 -12.22 -1.03
C THR A 149 1.21 -11.30 -0.73
N GLU A 150 2.28 -11.84 -0.13
CA GLU A 150 3.54 -11.09 0.08
C GLU A 150 4.07 -10.57 -1.25
N ARG A 151 4.07 -11.40 -2.29
CA ARG A 151 4.48 -11.00 -3.63
C ARG A 151 3.59 -9.92 -4.24
N ILE A 152 2.28 -9.94 -4.01
CA ILE A 152 1.39 -8.85 -4.47
C ILE A 152 1.78 -7.55 -3.74
N VAL A 153 1.87 -7.56 -2.42
CA VAL A 153 2.23 -6.37 -1.63
C VAL A 153 3.58 -5.82 -2.09
N ASP A 154 4.63 -6.64 -2.09
CA ASP A 154 5.97 -6.26 -2.55
C ASP A 154 5.99 -5.71 -3.98
N THR A 155 5.06 -6.14 -4.85
CA THR A 155 4.96 -5.64 -6.22
C THR A 155 4.37 -4.24 -6.29
N PHE A 156 3.33 -3.95 -5.49
CA PHE A 156 2.55 -2.71 -5.59
C PHE A 156 2.92 -1.65 -4.55
N THR A 157 3.64 -2.03 -3.49
CA THR A 157 4.05 -1.09 -2.46
C THR A 157 5.07 -0.09 -2.99
N SER A 158 4.76 1.19 -2.77
CA SER A 158 5.72 2.29 -2.82
C SER A 158 5.88 2.82 -1.40
N SER A 159 7.11 3.18 -1.03
CA SER A 159 7.39 3.84 0.24
C SER A 159 7.56 5.33 -0.01
N TRP A 160 7.05 6.15 0.88
CA TRP A 160 7.11 7.61 0.73
C TRP A 160 7.62 8.24 2.01
N ARG A 161 8.50 9.23 1.85
CA ARG A 161 8.93 10.11 2.93
C ARG A 161 8.36 11.49 2.70
N VAL A 162 7.76 12.08 3.72
CA VAL A 162 7.24 13.44 3.70
C VAL A 162 7.87 14.22 4.83
N MET A 163 8.54 15.31 4.48
CA MET A 163 9.24 16.18 5.41
C MET A 163 8.78 17.62 5.24
N ARG A 164 8.91 18.44 6.28
CA ARG A 164 8.84 19.90 6.10
C ARG A 164 10.08 20.40 5.40
N ASP A 165 9.91 21.32 4.45
CA ASP A 165 11.04 22.00 3.80
C ASP A 165 11.80 22.85 4.83
N PRO A 166 13.09 22.55 5.13
CA PRO A 166 13.87 23.32 6.09
C PRO A 166 14.25 24.72 5.58
N HIS A 167 14.18 24.98 4.26
CA HIS A 167 14.55 26.25 3.65
C HIS A 167 13.34 27.16 3.40
N SER A 168 12.12 26.63 3.54
CA SER A 168 10.90 27.39 3.39
C SER A 168 10.57 28.17 4.68
N HIS A 169 10.29 29.46 4.52
CA HIS A 169 9.69 30.27 5.60
C HIS A 169 8.22 29.92 5.86
N SER A 170 7.55 29.24 4.92
CA SER A 170 6.21 28.70 5.10
C SER A 170 6.27 27.36 5.84
N ARG A 171 5.48 27.25 6.92
CA ARG A 171 5.30 25.99 7.67
C ARG A 171 4.56 24.93 6.86
N GLU A 172 3.93 25.29 5.74
CA GLU A 172 3.05 24.41 4.96
C GLU A 172 3.76 23.73 3.79
N ASN A 173 4.99 24.14 3.48
CA ASN A 173 5.75 23.55 2.38
C ASN A 173 6.29 22.18 2.79
N LEU A 174 5.79 21.15 2.11
CA LEU A 174 6.19 19.76 2.29
C LEU A 174 7.06 19.33 1.11
N ILE A 175 8.09 18.56 1.41
CA ILE A 175 8.90 17.82 0.44
C ILE A 175 8.48 16.36 0.57
N ALA A 176 8.00 15.78 -0.52
CA ALA A 176 7.61 14.38 -0.59
C ALA A 176 8.50 13.64 -1.58
N GLU A 177 9.11 12.55 -1.12
CA GLU A 177 10.05 11.75 -1.90
C GLU A 177 9.62 10.28 -1.87
N GLU A 178 9.57 9.64 -3.04
CA GLU A 178 9.39 8.20 -3.10
C GLU A 178 10.70 7.51 -2.67
N ILE A 179 10.64 6.77 -1.57
CA ILE A 179 11.73 5.90 -1.14
C ILE A 179 11.66 4.66 -2.03
N GLN A 180 12.67 4.48 -2.88
CA GLN A 180 12.80 3.23 -3.62
C GLN A 180 13.00 2.08 -2.61
N PRO A 181 12.27 0.96 -2.74
CA PRO A 181 12.43 -0.15 -1.82
C PRO A 181 13.88 -0.63 -1.82
N HIS A 182 14.49 -0.70 -0.63
CA HIS A 182 15.89 -1.10 -0.43
C HIS A 182 16.17 -2.57 -0.86
N ARG A 183 15.12 -3.35 -1.14
CA ARG A 183 15.31 -4.70 -1.68
C ARG A 183 15.69 -4.60 -3.16
N ASP A 184 16.94 -4.96 -3.44
CA ASP A 184 17.41 -5.51 -4.72
C ASP A 184 16.57 -6.73 -5.12
N LEU A 185 15.30 -6.51 -5.49
CA LEU A 185 14.49 -7.47 -6.23
C LEU A 185 14.94 -7.39 -7.70
N GLY A 186 16.22 -7.71 -7.92
CA GLY A 186 16.95 -7.49 -9.17
C GLY A 186 16.09 -7.80 -10.39
N GLY A 187 15.78 -6.75 -11.18
CA GLY A 187 15.14 -6.85 -12.49
C GLY A 187 13.84 -7.67 -12.59
N ARG A 188 13.15 -8.02 -11.50
CA ARG A 188 12.23 -9.18 -11.53
C ARG A 188 10.77 -8.93 -11.88
N TYR A 189 10.28 -7.70 -12.03
CA TYR A 189 8.88 -7.46 -12.41
C TYR A 189 8.71 -6.43 -13.54
N CYS A 190 9.42 -6.64 -14.65
CA CYS A 190 9.07 -5.96 -15.92
C CYS A 190 7.60 -6.24 -16.35
N HIS A 191 7.00 -7.30 -15.81
CA HIS A 191 5.64 -7.74 -16.09
C HIS A 191 4.90 -8.08 -14.80
N LEU A 192 3.61 -7.76 -14.78
CA LEU A 192 2.69 -8.23 -13.77
C LEU A 192 2.59 -9.77 -13.85
N PRO A 193 2.46 -10.49 -12.72
CA PRO A 193 2.18 -11.90 -12.79
C PRO A 193 0.88 -12.15 -13.59
N PRO A 194 0.82 -13.12 -14.52
CA PRO A 194 -0.37 -13.33 -15.38
C PRO A 194 -1.67 -13.56 -14.62
N TRP A 195 -1.59 -14.07 -13.40
CA TRP A 195 -2.73 -14.30 -12.52
C TRP A 195 -3.22 -13.02 -11.80
N VAL A 196 -2.40 -11.97 -11.72
CA VAL A 196 -2.78 -10.63 -11.21
C VAL A 196 -3.28 -9.72 -12.32
N GLU A 197 -2.77 -9.86 -13.56
CA GLU A 197 -3.09 -8.98 -14.69
C GLU A 197 -4.59 -8.71 -14.90
N PRO A 198 -5.50 -9.71 -14.90
CA PRO A 198 -6.93 -9.46 -15.11
C PRO A 198 -7.52 -8.54 -14.05
N ILE A 199 -7.01 -8.66 -12.82
CA ILE A 199 -7.44 -7.89 -11.66
C ILE A 199 -6.88 -6.47 -11.74
N PHE A 200 -5.59 -6.35 -12.03
CA PHE A 200 -4.93 -5.05 -12.22
C PHE A 200 -5.60 -4.25 -13.34
N TYR A 201 -5.82 -4.82 -14.51
CA TYR A 201 -6.42 -4.09 -15.63
C TYR A 201 -7.91 -3.82 -15.48
N ARG A 202 -8.56 -4.42 -14.49
CA ARG A 202 -9.91 -4.03 -14.07
C ARG A 202 -9.85 -2.76 -13.23
N LEU A 203 -8.87 -2.65 -12.33
CA LEU A 203 -8.62 -1.44 -11.52
C LEU A 203 -8.05 -0.29 -12.36
N PHE A 204 -7.18 -0.61 -13.32
CA PHE A 204 -6.46 0.35 -14.17
C PHE A 204 -6.68 0.05 -15.66
N PRO A 205 -7.87 0.32 -16.23
CA PRO A 205 -8.20 -0.01 -17.62
C PRO A 205 -7.29 0.67 -18.64
N ALA A 206 -6.83 1.88 -18.33
CA ALA A 206 -5.89 2.65 -19.16
C ALA A 206 -4.51 1.98 -19.30
N GLY A 207 -4.19 1.05 -18.39
CA GLY A 207 -2.96 0.26 -18.41
C GLY A 207 -2.95 -0.88 -19.40
N LYS A 208 -4.11 -1.26 -19.96
CA LYS A 208 -4.19 -2.40 -20.89
C LYS A 208 -3.28 -2.13 -22.09
N PRO A 209 -2.27 -2.98 -22.37
CA PRO A 209 -1.49 -2.85 -23.58
C PRO A 209 -2.47 -2.96 -24.75
N LYS A 210 -2.49 -1.94 -25.63
CA LYS A 210 -3.24 -2.01 -26.88
C LYS A 210 -2.76 -3.26 -27.61
N ALA A 211 -3.68 -4.18 -27.89
CA ALA A 211 -3.35 -5.41 -28.60
C ALA A 211 -2.53 -5.04 -29.84
N PRO A 212 -1.35 -5.65 -30.06
CA PRO A 212 -0.57 -5.32 -31.24
C PRO A 212 -1.43 -5.64 -32.48
N PRO A 213 -1.43 -4.77 -33.52
CA PRO A 213 -2.08 -5.10 -34.76
C PRO A 213 -1.54 -6.45 -35.26
N ARG A 214 -2.47 -7.30 -35.67
CA ARG A 214 -2.18 -8.68 -36.09
C ARG A 214 -1.27 -8.61 -37.32
N LYS A 215 -0.06 -9.16 -37.17
CA LYS A 215 1.09 -9.28 -38.11
C LYS A 215 2.15 -8.17 -37.94
N GLU A 216 3.31 -8.51 -37.37
CA GLU A 216 4.51 -8.84 -38.14
C GLU A 216 5.73 -9.15 -37.24
N SER A 217 6.34 -10.30 -37.54
CA SER A 217 7.78 -10.53 -37.69
C SER A 217 8.75 -10.19 -36.55
N LYS A 218 9.54 -11.21 -36.18
CA LYS A 218 10.81 -11.34 -35.41
C LYS A 218 11.66 -10.10 -35.00
N LYS A 219 11.41 -8.89 -35.49
CA LYS A 219 12.02 -7.62 -35.06
C LYS A 219 11.51 -7.08 -33.72
N LEU A 220 10.39 -7.60 -33.20
CA LEU A 220 9.84 -7.20 -31.89
C LEU A 220 10.64 -7.74 -30.69
N ALA A 221 11.47 -8.78 -30.89
CA ALA A 221 12.31 -9.33 -29.84
C ALA A 221 13.47 -8.38 -29.49
N THR A 222 14.08 -7.75 -30.50
CA THR A 222 15.22 -6.82 -30.32
C THR A 222 14.77 -5.49 -29.74
N LYS A 223 13.59 -4.98 -30.10
CA LYS A 223 13.02 -3.76 -29.49
C LYS A 223 12.65 -3.95 -28.02
N ARG A 224 12.26 -5.17 -27.62
CA ARG A 224 12.05 -5.54 -26.21
C ARG A 224 13.35 -5.65 -25.41
N GLU A 225 14.49 -5.82 -26.08
CA GLU A 225 15.80 -5.76 -25.40
C GLU A 225 16.27 -4.32 -25.18
N GLU A 226 15.96 -3.38 -26.07
CA GLU A 226 16.23 -1.95 -25.84
C GLU A 226 15.31 -1.33 -24.77
N GLU A 227 14.09 -1.86 -24.60
CA GLU A 227 13.22 -1.51 -23.47
C GLU A 227 13.71 -2.04 -22.11
N LYS A 228 14.71 -2.95 -22.08
CA LYS A 228 15.38 -3.39 -20.82
C LYS A 228 16.12 -2.25 -20.11
N SER A 229 16.39 -1.15 -20.82
CA SER A 229 17.16 -0.01 -20.31
C SER A 229 16.33 1.12 -19.69
N GLN A 230 15.00 1.02 -19.64
CA GLN A 230 14.16 2.02 -18.98
C GLN A 230 13.70 1.52 -17.61
N THR A 231 14.13 2.23 -16.58
CA THR A 231 14.20 1.82 -15.16
C THR A 231 12.87 1.74 -14.41
N VAL A 232 11.71 1.86 -15.07
CA VAL A 232 10.39 1.70 -14.45
C VAL A 232 9.45 0.95 -15.40
N PRO A 233 8.89 -0.21 -14.99
CA PRO A 233 7.91 -0.93 -15.79
C PRO A 233 6.72 -0.06 -16.19
N MET A 234 6.28 -0.13 -17.45
CA MET A 234 5.17 0.67 -17.98
C MET A 234 3.90 0.57 -17.14
N TRP A 235 3.60 -0.60 -16.58
CA TRP A 235 2.42 -0.80 -15.75
C TRP A 235 2.45 0.04 -14.46
N ARG A 236 3.64 0.33 -13.92
CA ARG A 236 3.84 1.12 -12.70
C ARG A 236 3.50 2.60 -12.90
N ARG A 237 3.66 3.12 -14.14
CA ARG A 237 3.25 4.49 -14.50
C ARG A 237 1.75 4.72 -14.32
N TYR A 238 0.93 3.68 -14.43
CA TYR A 238 -0.52 3.78 -14.24
C TYR A 238 -0.94 3.83 -12.77
N LEU A 239 -0.07 3.43 -11.84
CA LEU A 239 -0.33 3.59 -10.40
C LEU A 239 -0.35 5.07 -10.03
N HIS A 240 0.65 5.84 -10.46
CA HIS A 240 0.79 7.27 -10.13
C HIS A 240 -0.25 8.17 -10.83
N GLY A 241 -0.93 7.68 -11.88
CA GLY A 241 -2.00 8.40 -12.57
C GLY A 241 -3.39 8.18 -11.98
N PHE A 242 -3.52 7.28 -11.01
CA PHE A 242 -4.80 6.93 -10.42
C PHE A 242 -5.16 7.89 -9.29
N ARG A 243 -6.37 8.43 -9.32
CA ARG A 243 -6.92 9.17 -8.19
C ARG A 243 -7.37 8.16 -7.14
N LEU A 244 -6.49 7.84 -6.19
CA LEU A 244 -6.92 7.18 -4.95
C LEU A 244 -7.93 8.12 -4.27
N ALA A 245 -9.07 7.56 -3.88
CA ALA A 245 -10.28 8.31 -3.51
C ALA A 245 -10.01 9.50 -2.57
N SER A 246 -10.03 10.71 -3.13
CA SER A 246 -10.18 11.98 -2.42
C SER A 246 -11.03 13.01 -3.18
N ASP A 247 -11.61 12.63 -4.32
CA ASP A 247 -12.45 13.53 -5.14
C ASP A 247 -13.93 13.10 -5.09
N THR A 248 -14.42 12.80 -3.90
CA THR A 248 -15.85 13.01 -3.63
C THR A 248 -15.97 14.40 -3.05
N ASP A 249 -16.18 15.38 -3.93
CA ASP A 249 -16.64 16.72 -3.57
C ASP A 249 -17.86 16.57 -2.64
N HIS A 250 -17.79 17.23 -1.48
CA HIS A 250 -18.95 17.53 -0.65
C HIS A 250 -19.77 18.65 -1.28
#